data_AF-A0A497FUK5-F1
#
_entry.id   AF-A0A497FUK5-F1
#
_cell.length_a   1.000
_cell.length_b   1.000
_cell.length_c   1.000
_cell.angle_alpha   90.00
_cell.angle_beta   90.00
_cell.angle_gamma   90.00
#
_symmetry.space_group_name_H-M   'P 1'
#
loop_
_entity.id
_entity.type
_entity.pdbx_description
1 polymer ?
#
loop_
_entity_poly.entity_id
_entity_poly.type
_entity_poly.pdbx_seq_one_letter_code
_entity_poly.pdbx_strand_id
1 'polypeptide(L)'
;MKTSLREEILDLLEKDKSFRYAVAGYLGVLEILEKLDKLIEEQIKLRKETNKIWIEFQELKKETSEIRQEVLEIRKENQKIWKEIEEIRRENHRIWLELRGIKRENQKIWSEIEGIKKENQKIWLEIKRIEENIESLREDTNRIFRVIDARLTRVEHTLEKLTLDIEEEGARGSQVSVKTDGY
;
A
#
# COMPACT_ATOMS: atom_id res chain seq x y z
N MET A 1 -73.35 42.62 -75.61
CA MET A 1 -72.69 41.54 -76.37
C MET A 1 -71.15 41.69 -76.52
N LYS A 2 -70.47 42.66 -75.89
CA LYS A 2 -68.99 42.77 -75.96
C LYS A 2 -68.23 42.09 -74.81
N THR A 3 -68.93 41.57 -73.81
CA THR A 3 -68.34 40.96 -72.61
C THR A 3 -67.73 39.57 -72.86
N SER A 4 -68.39 38.74 -73.68
CA SER A 4 -67.98 37.33 -73.90
C SER A 4 -66.59 37.16 -74.54
N LEU A 5 -66.27 37.89 -75.62
CA LEU A 5 -64.96 37.74 -76.28
C LEU A 5 -63.80 38.26 -75.42
N ARG A 6 -64.04 39.35 -74.67
CA ARG A 6 -63.03 39.90 -73.75
C ARG A 6 -62.72 38.90 -72.64
N GLU A 7 -63.75 38.29 -72.06
CA GLU A 7 -63.61 37.24 -71.04
C GLU A 7 -62.86 36.02 -71.61
N GLU A 8 -63.17 35.61 -72.83
CA GLU A 8 -62.51 34.48 -73.50
C GLU A 8 -61.02 34.75 -73.77
N ILE A 9 -60.66 35.96 -74.20
CA ILE A 9 -59.25 36.37 -74.38
C ILE A 9 -58.50 36.40 -73.04
N LEU A 10 -59.13 36.86 -71.95
CA LEU A 10 -58.51 36.87 -70.63
C LEU A 10 -58.31 35.46 -70.09
N ASP A 11 -59.29 34.57 -70.28
CA ASP A 11 -59.20 33.16 -69.88
C ASP A 11 -58.06 32.44 -70.64
N LEU A 12 -57.93 32.69 -71.94
CA LEU A 12 -56.83 32.16 -72.75
C LEU A 12 -55.47 32.73 -72.33
N LEU A 13 -55.39 34.03 -72.01
CA LEU A 13 -54.15 34.61 -71.45
C LEU A 13 -53.77 33.94 -70.14
N GLU A 14 -54.72 33.57 -69.28
CA GLU A 14 -54.43 32.98 -67.97
C GLU A 14 -54.11 31.48 -68.02
N LYS A 15 -54.71 30.72 -68.94
CA LYS A 15 -54.57 29.25 -68.99
C LYS A 15 -53.64 28.76 -70.10
N ASP A 16 -53.61 29.43 -71.26
CA ASP A 16 -52.81 29.00 -72.40
C ASP A 16 -51.49 29.77 -72.47
N LYS A 17 -50.41 29.06 -72.14
CA LYS A 17 -49.04 29.59 -72.24
C LYS A 17 -48.69 29.99 -73.67
N SER A 18 -49.07 29.19 -74.67
CA SER A 18 -48.74 29.45 -76.08
C SER A 18 -49.42 30.72 -76.57
N PHE A 19 -50.71 30.90 -76.24
CA PHE A 19 -51.45 32.11 -76.56
C PHE A 19 -50.87 33.36 -75.86
N ARG A 20 -50.53 33.26 -74.57
CA ARG A 20 -49.91 34.36 -73.79
C ARG A 20 -48.58 34.81 -74.40
N TYR A 21 -47.75 33.87 -74.84
CA TYR A 21 -46.46 34.16 -75.45
C TYR A 21 -46.61 34.75 -76.86
N ALA A 22 -47.57 34.28 -77.66
CA ALA A 22 -47.88 34.89 -78.94
C ALA A 22 -48.31 36.36 -78.79
N VAL A 23 -49.21 36.65 -77.84
CA VAL A 23 -49.64 38.02 -77.52
C VAL A 23 -48.47 38.88 -77.02
N ALA A 24 -47.60 38.33 -76.17
CA ALA A 24 -46.39 39.02 -75.71
C ALA A 24 -45.42 39.38 -76.86
N GLY A 25 -45.34 38.52 -77.89
CA GLY A 25 -44.61 38.79 -79.13
C GLY A 25 -45.17 39.99 -79.88
N TYR A 26 -46.49 40.04 -80.10
CA TYR A 26 -47.13 41.19 -80.76
C TYR A 26 -47.04 42.50 -79.96
N LEU A 27 -46.97 42.42 -78.63
CA LEU A 27 -46.85 43.58 -77.74
C LEU A 27 -45.39 44.02 -77.50
N GLY A 28 -44.39 43.31 -78.04
CA GLY A 28 -42.97 43.64 -77.86
C GLY A 28 -42.43 43.35 -76.44
N VAL A 29 -43.14 42.55 -75.64
CA VAL A 29 -42.78 42.21 -74.25
C VAL A 29 -42.33 40.76 -74.07
N LEU A 30 -42.18 40.01 -75.17
CA LEU A 30 -41.77 38.60 -75.17
C LEU A 30 -40.47 38.35 -74.40
N GLU A 31 -39.43 39.15 -74.65
CA GLU A 31 -38.14 39.01 -73.96
C GLU A 31 -38.25 39.19 -72.44
N ILE A 32 -39.14 40.07 -71.98
CA ILE A 32 -39.40 40.29 -70.56
C ILE A 32 -40.06 39.05 -69.96
N LEU A 33 -41.04 38.49 -70.66
CA LEU A 33 -41.78 37.32 -70.22
C LEU A 33 -40.88 36.07 -70.12
N GLU A 34 -39.98 35.88 -71.07
CA GLU A 34 -38.95 34.82 -71.02
C GLU A 34 -37.94 35.01 -69.87
N LYS A 35 -37.50 36.26 -69.62
CA LYS A 35 -36.63 36.57 -68.48
C LYS A 35 -37.34 36.30 -67.15
N LEU A 36 -38.63 36.61 -67.05
CA LEU A 36 -39.43 36.32 -65.86
C LEU A 36 -39.57 34.82 -65.61
N ASP A 37 -39.82 34.01 -66.63
CA ASP A 37 -39.86 32.54 -66.49
C ASP A 37 -38.52 32.00 -65.97
N LYS A 38 -37.39 32.47 -66.52
CA LYS A 38 -36.05 32.12 -66.04
C LYS A 38 -35.82 32.52 -64.58
N LEU A 39 -36.21 33.73 -64.19
CA LEU A 39 -36.11 34.20 -62.81
C LEU A 39 -36.96 33.37 -61.84
N ILE A 40 -38.17 32.96 -62.26
CA ILE A 40 -39.02 32.08 -61.46
C ILE A 40 -38.35 30.72 -61.28
N GLU A 41 -37.77 30.14 -62.34
CA GLU A 41 -37.03 28.88 -62.25
C GLU A 41 -35.82 28.98 -61.31
N GLU A 42 -35.03 30.04 -61.41
CA GLU A 42 -33.92 30.32 -60.50
C GLU A 42 -34.40 30.49 -59.06
N GLN A 43 -35.48 31.24 -58.84
CA GLN A 43 -36.06 31.44 -57.51
C GLN A 43 -36.54 30.11 -56.89
N ILE A 44 -37.13 29.21 -57.69
CA ILE A 44 -37.52 27.86 -57.24
C ILE A 44 -36.28 27.04 -56.87
N LYS A 45 -35.21 27.08 -57.67
CA LYS A 45 -33.94 26.38 -57.36
C LYS A 45 -33.33 26.90 -56.06
N LEU A 46 -33.22 28.22 -55.91
CA LEU A 46 -32.73 28.87 -54.69
C LEU A 46 -33.57 28.46 -53.47
N ARG A 47 -34.90 28.45 -53.57
CA ARG A 47 -35.75 27.98 -52.46
C ARG A 47 -35.47 26.52 -52.07
N LYS A 48 -35.24 25.64 -53.05
CA LYS A 48 -34.89 24.23 -52.78
C LYS A 48 -33.54 24.11 -52.08
N GLU A 49 -32.53 24.87 -52.52
CA GLU A 49 -31.21 24.90 -51.89
C GLU A 49 -31.28 25.45 -50.47
N THR A 50 -31.97 26.59 -50.26
CA THR A 50 -32.19 27.16 -48.93
C THR A 50 -32.86 26.16 -47.99
N ASN A 51 -33.84 25.39 -48.48
CA ASN A 51 -34.52 24.38 -47.67
C ASN A 51 -33.58 23.23 -47.27
N LYS A 52 -32.69 22.79 -48.18
CA LYS A 52 -31.66 21.78 -47.86
C LYS A 52 -30.71 22.28 -46.79
N ILE A 53 -30.18 23.49 -46.94
CA ILE A 53 -29.30 24.13 -45.96
C ILE A 53 -29.99 24.21 -44.59
N TRP A 54 -31.30 24.51 -44.57
CA TRP A 54 -32.05 24.60 -43.32
C TRP A 54 -32.15 23.25 -42.61
N ILE A 55 -32.31 22.15 -43.35
CA ILE A 55 -32.32 20.78 -42.80
C ILE A 55 -30.95 20.44 -42.21
N GLU A 56 -29.87 20.63 -42.98
CA GLU A 56 -28.49 20.40 -42.53
C GLU A 56 -28.16 21.24 -41.28
N PHE A 57 -28.63 22.48 -41.22
CA PHE A 57 -28.46 23.34 -40.05
C PHE A 57 -29.15 22.80 -38.80
N GLN A 58 -30.35 22.21 -38.91
CA GLN A 58 -31.02 21.58 -37.77
C GLN A 58 -30.29 20.32 -37.30
N GLU A 59 -29.77 19.52 -38.23
CA GLU A 59 -28.99 18.32 -37.92
C GLU A 59 -27.71 18.70 -37.15
N LEU A 60 -26.93 19.65 -37.68
CA LEU A 60 -25.73 20.17 -37.01
C LEU A 60 -26.03 20.73 -35.62
N LYS A 61 -27.18 21.42 -35.46
CA LYS A 61 -27.60 21.95 -34.17
C LYS A 61 -27.91 20.83 -33.17
N LYS A 62 -28.51 19.73 -33.62
CA LYS A 62 -28.78 18.56 -32.80
C LYS A 62 -27.48 17.88 -32.38
N GLU A 63 -26.57 17.60 -33.32
CA GLU A 63 -25.26 17.02 -33.04
C GLU A 63 -24.46 17.89 -32.05
N THR A 64 -24.48 19.21 -32.24
CA THR A 64 -23.84 20.15 -31.30
C THR A 64 -24.43 20.05 -29.89
N SER A 65 -25.73 19.80 -29.77
CA SER A 65 -26.38 19.62 -28.47
C SER A 65 -25.98 18.31 -27.80
N GLU A 66 -25.86 17.23 -28.57
CA GLU A 66 -25.43 15.91 -28.09
C GLU A 66 -23.98 15.97 -27.59
N ILE A 67 -23.06 16.54 -28.39
CA ILE A 67 -21.66 16.75 -28.00
C ILE A 67 -21.56 17.57 -26.71
N ARG A 68 -22.40 18.60 -26.54
CA ARG A 68 -22.41 19.39 -25.30
C ARG A 68 -22.82 18.56 -24.08
N GLN A 69 -23.73 17.61 -24.24
CA GLN A 69 -24.14 16.71 -23.15
C GLN A 69 -23.00 15.76 -22.78
N GLU A 70 -22.36 15.14 -23.77
CA GLU A 70 -21.20 14.26 -23.56
C GLU A 70 -20.06 15.00 -22.84
N VAL A 71 -19.74 16.23 -23.27
CA VAL A 71 -18.72 17.06 -22.60
C VAL A 71 -19.08 17.35 -21.14
N LEU A 72 -20.36 17.53 -20.81
CA LEU A 72 -20.80 17.73 -19.43
C LEU A 72 -20.67 16.45 -18.59
N GLU A 73 -20.93 15.28 -19.18
CA GLU A 73 -20.77 13.99 -18.51
C GLU A 73 -19.29 13.70 -18.24
N ILE A 74 -18.42 13.86 -19.24
CA ILE A 74 -16.97 13.73 -19.10
C ILE A 74 -16.44 14.68 -18.00
N ARG A 75 -16.95 15.92 -17.93
CA ARG A 75 -16.57 16.85 -16.84
C ARG A 75 -16.97 16.34 -15.46
N LYS A 76 -18.15 15.73 -15.31
CA LYS A 76 -18.60 15.15 -14.03
C LYS A 76 -17.74 13.94 -13.65
N GLU A 77 -17.41 13.07 -14.60
CA GLU A 77 -16.54 11.93 -14.36
C GLU A 77 -15.12 12.37 -13.97
N ASN A 78 -14.55 13.33 -14.69
CA ASN A 78 -13.26 13.91 -14.33
C ASN A 78 -13.26 14.49 -12.91
N GLN A 79 -14.34 15.15 -12.48
CA GLN A 79 -14.45 15.63 -11.10
C GLN A 79 -14.45 14.49 -10.06
N LYS A 80 -15.08 13.34 -10.36
CA LYS A 80 -15.05 12.16 -9.48
C LYS A 80 -13.63 11.59 -9.40
N ILE A 81 -12.97 11.41 -10.55
CA ILE A 81 -11.59 10.93 -10.63
C ILE A 81 -10.65 11.82 -9.80
N TRP A 82 -10.78 13.15 -9.90
CA TRP A 82 -9.98 14.07 -9.09
C TRP A 82 -10.19 13.91 -7.58
N LYS A 83 -11.42 13.61 -7.13
CA LYS A 83 -11.68 13.32 -5.72
C LYS A 83 -11.02 12.02 -5.26
N GLU A 84 -11.11 10.97 -6.07
CA GLU A 84 -10.46 9.68 -5.79
C GLU A 84 -8.94 9.83 -5.73
N ILE A 85 -8.33 10.58 -6.66
CA ILE A 85 -6.90 10.89 -6.62
C ILE A 85 -6.51 11.59 -5.32
N GLU A 86 -7.33 12.53 -4.84
CA GLU A 86 -7.07 13.26 -3.60
C GLU A 86 -7.19 12.36 -2.36
N GLU A 87 -8.14 11.41 -2.37
CA GLU A 87 -8.27 10.39 -1.33
C GLU A 87 -7.05 9.47 -1.28
N ILE A 88 -6.61 8.96 -2.43
CA ILE A 88 -5.42 8.12 -2.54
C ILE A 88 -4.17 8.86 -2.06
N ARG A 89 -4.03 10.16 -2.38
CA ARG A 89 -2.92 10.98 -1.91
C ARG A 89 -2.91 11.12 -0.39
N ARG A 90 -4.09 11.35 0.22
CA ARG A 90 -4.22 11.43 1.68
C ARG A 90 -3.86 10.11 2.35
N GLU A 91 -4.32 8.98 1.81
CA GLU A 91 -4.01 7.67 2.36
C GLU A 91 -2.52 7.32 2.23
N ASN A 92 -1.92 7.59 1.07
CA ASN A 92 -0.47 7.43 0.89
C ASN A 92 0.35 8.27 1.87
N HIS A 93 -0.09 9.50 2.18
CA HIS A 93 0.57 10.33 3.18
C HIS A 93 0.49 9.70 4.58
N ARG A 94 -0.68 9.18 4.96
CA ARG A 94 -0.88 8.49 6.23
C ARG A 94 0.02 7.26 6.36
N ILE A 95 0.04 6.39 5.34
CA ILE A 95 0.91 5.21 5.30
C ILE A 95 2.38 5.60 5.47
N TRP A 96 2.82 6.69 4.84
CA TRP A 96 4.18 7.21 5.01
C TRP A 96 4.52 7.60 6.45
N LEU A 97 3.57 8.22 7.17
CA LEU A 97 3.74 8.56 8.58
C LEU A 97 3.82 7.31 9.46
N GLU A 98 2.97 6.31 9.21
CA GLU A 98 2.97 5.03 9.92
C GLU A 98 4.29 4.28 9.70
N LEU A 99 4.77 4.18 8.46
CA LEU A 99 6.09 3.58 8.15
C LEU A 99 7.24 4.30 8.87
N ARG A 100 7.18 5.64 8.96
CA ARG A 100 8.16 6.42 9.71
C ARG A 100 8.11 6.12 11.20
N GLY A 101 6.91 5.92 11.76
CA GLY A 101 6.70 5.48 13.14
C GLY A 101 7.36 4.12 13.41
N ILE A 102 7.00 3.11 12.61
CA ILE A 102 7.55 1.75 12.70
C ILE A 102 9.08 1.77 12.59
N LYS A 103 9.64 2.56 11.68
CA LYS A 103 11.10 2.67 11.53
C LYS A 103 11.78 3.19 12.81
N ARG A 104 11.17 4.16 13.50
CA ARG A 104 11.69 4.68 14.77
C ARG A 104 11.59 3.65 15.88
N GLU A 105 10.48 2.92 15.96
CA GLU A 105 10.29 1.85 16.94
C GLU A 105 11.30 0.72 16.74
N ASN A 106 11.51 0.29 15.49
CA ASN A 106 12.54 -0.70 15.16
C ASN A 106 13.94 -0.23 15.58
N GLN A 107 14.28 1.05 15.40
CA GLN A 107 15.56 1.58 15.88
C GLN A 107 15.70 1.50 17.40
N LYS A 108 14.64 1.78 18.16
CA LYS A 108 14.65 1.63 19.63
C LYS A 108 14.85 0.17 20.04
N ILE A 109 14.12 -0.74 19.42
CA ILE A 109 14.24 -2.19 19.67
C ILE A 109 15.67 -2.66 19.41
N TRP A 110 16.30 -2.23 18.32
CA TRP A 110 17.70 -2.58 18.04
C TRP A 110 18.67 -2.08 19.12
N SER A 111 18.49 -0.85 19.62
CA SER A 111 19.29 -0.32 20.73
C SER A 111 19.07 -1.12 22.02
N GLU A 112 17.84 -1.52 22.33
CA GLU A 112 17.52 -2.36 23.49
C GLU A 112 18.18 -3.75 23.39
N ILE A 113 18.09 -4.38 22.21
CA ILE A 113 18.77 -5.67 21.93
C ILE A 113 20.29 -5.53 22.13
N GLU A 114 20.90 -4.43 21.69
CA GLU A 114 22.32 -4.18 21.89
C GLU A 114 22.66 -4.02 23.38
N GLY A 115 21.81 -3.33 24.15
CA GLY A 115 21.93 -3.20 25.60
C GLY A 115 21.91 -4.57 26.29
N ILE A 116 20.89 -5.38 26.00
CA ILE A 116 20.75 -6.74 26.54
C ILE A 116 21.95 -7.61 26.20
N LYS A 117 22.48 -7.52 24.96
CA LYS A 117 23.70 -8.25 24.57
C LYS A 117 24.90 -7.87 25.43
N LYS A 118 25.09 -6.58 25.72
CA LYS A 118 26.19 -6.10 26.59
C LYS A 118 26.02 -6.58 28.03
N GLU A 119 24.79 -6.57 28.55
CA GLU A 119 24.49 -7.09 29.89
C GLU A 119 24.75 -8.60 29.98
N ASN A 120 24.28 -9.37 29.00
CA ASN A 120 24.55 -10.81 28.93
C ASN A 120 26.05 -11.12 28.88
N GLN A 121 26.85 -10.34 28.15
CA GLN A 121 28.32 -10.49 28.15
C GLN A 121 28.92 -10.27 29.54
N LYS A 122 28.46 -9.26 30.28
CA LYS A 122 28.91 -9.01 31.66
C LYS A 122 28.55 -10.17 32.59
N ILE A 123 27.32 -10.68 32.48
CA ILE A 123 26.87 -11.85 33.26
C ILE A 123 27.75 -13.06 32.98
N TRP A 124 28.07 -13.34 31.71
CA TRP A 124 28.98 -14.45 31.36
C TRP A 124 30.37 -14.32 31.97
N LEU A 125 30.94 -13.10 32.00
CA LEU A 125 32.22 -12.86 32.67
C LEU A 125 32.12 -13.07 34.18
N GLU A 126 31.01 -12.67 34.79
CA GLU A 126 30.79 -12.85 36.22
C GLU A 126 30.59 -14.31 36.60
N ILE A 127 29.84 -15.09 35.79
CA ILE A 127 29.72 -16.55 35.92
C ILE A 127 31.10 -17.19 35.88
N LYS A 128 31.92 -16.85 34.88
CA LYS A 128 33.28 -17.39 34.74
C LYS A 128 34.14 -17.09 35.98
N ARG A 129 34.08 -15.86 36.51
CA ARG A 129 34.78 -15.48 37.74
C ARG A 129 34.31 -16.30 38.95
N ILE A 130 33.01 -16.55 39.05
CA ILE A 130 32.45 -17.40 40.12
C ILE A 130 32.93 -18.84 39.98
N GLU A 131 32.96 -19.39 38.77
CA GLU A 131 33.49 -20.74 38.51
C GLU A 131 34.95 -20.86 38.93
N GLU A 132 35.80 -19.88 38.57
CA GLU A 132 37.20 -19.82 38.99
C GLU A 132 37.34 -19.76 40.53
N ASN A 133 36.52 -18.96 41.20
CA ASN A 133 36.50 -18.88 42.67
C ASN A 133 36.07 -20.20 43.32
N ILE A 134 35.06 -20.88 42.75
CA ILE A 134 34.60 -22.19 43.23
C ILE A 134 35.71 -23.23 43.11
N GLU A 135 36.45 -23.23 42.00
CA GLU A 135 37.56 -24.16 41.79
C GLU A 135 38.67 -23.91 42.82
N SER A 136 39.07 -22.66 43.04
CA SER A 136 40.05 -22.31 44.08
C SER A 136 39.60 -22.77 45.48
N LEU A 137 38.32 -22.56 45.83
CA LEU A 137 37.78 -23.02 47.11
C LEU A 137 37.78 -24.55 47.24
N ARG A 138 37.51 -25.27 46.14
CA ARG A 138 37.60 -26.73 46.10
C ARG A 138 39.04 -27.18 46.33
N GLU A 139 40.03 -26.54 45.70
CA GLU A 139 41.45 -26.83 45.91
C GLU A 139 41.88 -26.59 47.37
N ASP A 140 41.51 -25.45 47.95
CA ASP A 140 41.78 -25.13 49.35
C ASP A 140 41.14 -26.14 50.31
N THR A 141 39.89 -26.51 50.05
CA THR A 141 39.17 -27.53 50.82
C THR A 141 39.86 -28.89 50.75
N ASN A 142 40.26 -29.32 49.55
CA ASN A 142 41.00 -30.56 49.35
C ASN A 142 42.35 -30.55 50.08
N ARG A 143 43.04 -29.41 50.10
CA ARG A 143 44.29 -29.23 50.85
C ARG A 143 44.06 -29.40 52.36
N ILE A 144 43.00 -28.79 52.90
CA ILE A 144 42.62 -28.93 54.31
C ILE A 144 42.33 -30.40 54.65
N PHE A 145 41.56 -31.11 53.80
CA PHE A 145 41.27 -32.53 54.01
C PHE A 145 42.55 -33.37 54.08
N ARG A 146 43.52 -33.15 53.19
CA ARG A 146 44.82 -33.86 53.25
C ARG A 146 45.57 -33.60 54.56
N VAL A 147 45.54 -32.37 55.07
CA VAL A 147 46.18 -32.02 56.35
C VAL A 147 45.47 -32.71 57.52
N ILE A 148 44.13 -32.75 57.50
CA ILE A 148 43.34 -33.44 58.52
C ILE A 148 43.63 -34.93 58.51
N ASP A 149 43.61 -35.57 57.33
CA ASP A 149 43.88 -36.99 57.14
C ASP A 149 45.25 -37.37 57.70
N ALA A 150 46.30 -36.64 57.32
CA ALA A 150 47.65 -36.87 57.86
C ALA A 150 47.75 -36.69 59.39
N ARG A 151 46.98 -35.76 59.97
CA ARG A 151 46.91 -35.59 61.44
C ARG A 151 46.15 -36.73 62.10
N LEU A 152 45.04 -37.19 61.51
CA LEU A 152 44.26 -38.33 62.00
C LEU A 152 45.12 -39.58 62.02
N THR A 153 45.81 -39.90 60.91
CA THR A 153 46.75 -41.02 60.85
C THR A 153 47.79 -40.95 61.97
N ARG A 154 48.39 -39.78 62.22
CA ARG A 154 49.35 -39.62 63.33
C ARG A 154 48.72 -39.88 64.70
N VAL A 155 47.51 -39.38 64.93
CA VAL A 155 46.77 -39.60 66.18
C VAL A 155 46.47 -41.09 66.36
N GLU A 156 45.98 -41.76 65.31
CA GLU A 156 45.72 -43.20 65.29
C GLU A 156 46.96 -44.00 65.70
N HIS A 157 48.12 -43.74 65.06
CA HIS A 157 49.39 -44.41 65.41
C HIS A 157 49.82 -44.16 66.87
N THR A 158 49.63 -42.94 67.38
CA THR A 158 49.96 -42.65 68.79
C THR A 158 49.03 -43.36 69.76
N LEU A 159 47.73 -43.49 69.41
CA LEU A 159 46.77 -44.24 70.21
C LEU A 159 47.13 -45.72 70.22
N GLU A 160 47.41 -46.33 69.05
CA GLU A 160 47.86 -47.73 68.96
C GLU A 160 49.08 -48.01 69.82
N LYS A 161 50.09 -47.13 69.75
CA LYS A 161 51.30 -47.27 70.58
C LYS A 161 50.99 -47.17 72.08
N LEU A 162 50.22 -46.18 72.50
CA LEU A 162 49.83 -46.04 73.90
C LEU A 162 49.03 -47.25 74.40
N THR A 163 48.16 -47.82 73.56
CA THR A 163 47.43 -49.05 73.90
C THR A 163 48.37 -50.23 74.11
N LEU A 164 49.34 -50.44 73.21
CA LEU A 164 50.36 -51.48 73.37
C LEU A 164 51.22 -51.28 74.63
N ASP A 165 51.67 -50.04 74.89
CA ASP A 165 52.47 -49.70 76.07
C ASP A 165 51.70 -50.03 77.37
N ILE A 166 50.39 -49.73 77.43
CA ILE A 166 49.51 -50.07 78.57
C ILE A 166 49.36 -51.59 78.74
N GLU A 167 49.19 -52.33 77.64
CA GLU A 167 49.08 -53.80 77.67
C GLU A 167 50.38 -54.45 78.18
N GLU A 168 51.55 -53.98 77.73
CA GLU A 168 52.85 -54.45 78.21
C GLU A 168 53.08 -54.16 79.70
N GLU A 169 52.73 -52.96 80.18
CA GLU A 169 52.82 -52.61 81.60
C GLU A 169 51.90 -53.49 82.45
N GLY A 170 50.67 -53.75 81.99
CA GLY A 170 49.74 -54.68 82.65
C GLY A 170 50.30 -56.11 82.75
N ALA A 171 50.90 -56.61 81.67
CA ALA A 171 51.54 -57.92 81.63
C ALA A 171 52.77 -58.02 82.55
N ARG A 172 53.63 -56.99 82.58
CA ARG A 172 54.78 -56.90 83.49
C ARG A 172 54.32 -56.84 84.95
N GLY A 173 53.28 -56.07 85.26
CA GLY A 173 52.67 -56.01 86.58
C GLY A 173 52.21 -57.38 87.06
N SER A 174 51.56 -58.16 86.19
CA SER A 174 51.06 -59.50 86.50
C SER A 174 52.19 -60.53 86.69
N GLN A 175 53.29 -60.44 85.93
CA GLN A 175 54.46 -61.33 86.12
C GLN A 175 55.23 -61.06 87.43
N VAL A 176 55.24 -59.82 87.92
CA VAL A 176 55.89 -59.46 89.20
C VAL A 176 55.09 -60.00 90.38
N SER A 177 53.75 -59.94 90.33
CA SER A 177 52.87 -60.49 91.37
C SER A 177 53.02 -62.01 91.55
N VAL A 178 53.18 -62.75 90.44
CA VAL A 178 53.31 -64.22 90.49
C VAL A 178 54.68 -64.67 91.03
N LYS A 179 55.73 -63.83 90.98
CA LYS A 179 57.05 -64.14 91.57
C LYS A 179 57.16 -63.79 93.05
N THR A 180 56.29 -62.93 93.58
CA THR A 180 56.30 -62.56 95.01
C THR A 180 55.45 -63.48 95.89
N ASP A 181 54.53 -64.25 95.30
CA ASP A 181 53.62 -65.14 96.04
C ASP A 181 54.13 -66.60 96.15
N GLY A 182 55.44 -66.82 95.94
CA GLY A 182 56.10 -68.12 96.04
C GLY A 182 57.15 -68.19 97.16
N TYR A 183 56.77 -67.89 98.40
CA TYR A 183 57.51 -68.23 99.63
C TYR A 183 56.54 -68.50 100.79
#